data_AF-R7TL30-F1
#
_entry.id   AF-R7TL30-F1
#
_cell.length_a   1.000
_cell.length_b   1.000
_cell.length_c   1.000
_cell.angle_alpha   90.00
_cell.angle_beta   90.00
_cell.angle_gamma   90.00
#
_symmetry.space_group_name_H-M   'P 1'
#
loop_
_entity.id
_entity.type
_entity.pdbx_description
1 polymer ?
#
loop_
_entity_poly.entity_id
_entity_poly.type
_entity_poly.pdbx_seq_one_letter_code
_entity_poly.pdbx_strand_id
1 'polypeptide(L)'
;MSRRRFQDAENTSNAEFRSIATAEDYRTQDVRMEMKKADPTKVKCYGDGLKFGYINQPIEATIDTKNAGPGELCVYCNGATNSAFCELGDHHDGTFTLTIRAQDVGLHSLFVKYEGVDVPGSPFGMRVSPASLVEARGPGLHDAFVHKKYSAEFEVNTLRAGPGDLKIRVGGPRGGFRTQTQKQGWLLRCRFNPAVPGTYVINVLWNQDPIPNSPFRVRIFRNEKELRRSAQLQMAASNGTLQHLRH
;
A
#
# COMPACT_ATOMS: atom_id res chain seq x y z
N MET A 1 -56.28 67.80 47.87
CA MET A 1 -56.23 66.43 48.40
C MET A 1 -54.93 65.78 47.93
N SER A 2 -53.90 65.72 48.78
CA SER A 2 -52.69 64.87 48.68
C SER A 2 -51.77 65.25 49.85
N ARG A 3 -51.05 64.30 50.47
CA ARG A 3 -50.20 64.55 51.65
C ARG A 3 -48.71 64.64 51.28
N ARG A 4 -48.07 65.65 51.89
CA ARG A 4 -46.63 65.98 51.92
C ARG A 4 -45.83 64.94 52.75
N ARG A 5 -44.49 64.86 52.73
CA ARG A 5 -43.38 65.20 51.80
C ARG A 5 -42.12 64.55 52.46
N PHE A 6 -41.16 64.02 51.70
CA PHE A 6 -40.06 63.18 52.23
C PHE A 6 -38.75 63.95 52.52
N GLN A 7 -37.96 63.50 53.51
CA GLN A 7 -36.53 63.79 53.71
C GLN A 7 -35.89 62.85 54.78
N ASP A 8 -34.61 62.45 54.54
CA ASP A 8 -33.48 62.20 55.48
C ASP A 8 -33.60 61.16 56.66
N ALA A 9 -32.55 60.54 57.25
CA ALA A 9 -31.16 60.17 56.89
C ALA A 9 -30.52 59.24 58.00
N GLU A 10 -29.25 58.83 57.85
CA GLU A 10 -28.33 58.10 58.79
C GLU A 10 -28.50 56.56 58.93
N ASN A 11 -27.55 55.66 58.55
CA ASN A 11 -26.18 55.29 59.04
C ASN A 11 -26.22 54.29 60.25
N THR A 12 -25.35 53.27 60.47
CA THR A 12 -23.97 52.95 60.04
C THR A 12 -23.63 51.43 60.16
N SER A 13 -22.54 50.95 59.52
CA SER A 13 -21.61 49.85 59.95
C SER A 13 -21.93 48.33 59.79
N ASN A 14 -21.42 47.77 58.68
CA ASN A 14 -20.41 46.67 58.62
C ASN A 14 -20.77 45.17 58.83
N ALA A 15 -19.87 44.32 58.29
CA ALA A 15 -19.67 42.87 58.44
C ALA A 15 -20.33 41.89 57.43
N GLU A 16 -19.42 41.33 56.62
CA GLU A 16 -19.48 40.13 55.77
C GLU A 16 -20.40 38.98 56.25
N PHE A 17 -21.21 38.42 55.33
CA PHE A 17 -21.62 37.01 55.40
C PHE A 17 -20.85 36.19 54.37
N ARG A 18 -19.71 35.65 54.80
CA ARG A 18 -19.01 34.56 54.11
C ARG A 18 -19.78 33.27 54.33
N SER A 19 -20.50 32.78 53.33
CA SER A 19 -20.84 31.35 53.27
C SER A 19 -19.57 30.57 52.94
N ILE A 20 -18.96 29.99 53.96
CA ILE A 20 -17.78 29.13 53.82
C ILE A 20 -18.22 27.84 53.09
N ALA A 21 -17.88 27.71 51.81
CA ALA A 21 -17.85 26.39 51.18
C ALA A 21 -16.83 25.54 51.95
N THR A 22 -17.26 24.41 52.50
CA THR A 22 -16.38 23.60 53.35
C THR A 22 -15.32 22.92 52.48
N ALA A 23 -14.19 22.53 53.09
CA ALA A 23 -13.10 21.86 52.38
C ALA A 23 -13.46 20.45 51.84
N GLU A 24 -14.71 20.01 52.04
CA GLU A 24 -15.25 18.75 51.54
C GLU A 24 -15.91 18.89 50.17
N ASP A 25 -16.46 20.07 49.82
CA ASP A 25 -17.10 20.34 48.52
C ASP A 25 -16.09 20.39 47.35
N TYR A 26 -14.80 20.60 47.63
CA TYR A 26 -13.74 20.51 46.63
C TYR A 26 -13.21 19.09 46.40
N ARG A 27 -13.68 18.08 47.17
CA ARG A 27 -13.10 16.73 47.17
C ARG A 27 -13.79 15.70 46.27
N THR A 28 -14.79 16.12 45.50
CA THR A 28 -15.51 15.29 44.50
C THR A 28 -15.33 15.79 43.07
N GLN A 29 -14.49 16.80 42.85
CA GLN A 29 -13.87 17.10 41.56
C GLN A 29 -12.40 16.67 41.51
N ASP A 30 -12.09 15.54 42.16
CA ASP A 30 -11.18 14.58 41.53
C ASP A 30 -11.81 14.19 40.19
N VAL A 31 -11.53 14.98 39.15
CA VAL A 31 -11.73 14.61 37.76
C VAL A 31 -10.73 13.50 37.50
N ARG A 32 -11.11 12.31 37.96
CA ARG A 32 -10.59 11.04 37.51
C ARG A 32 -11.00 10.96 36.04
N MET A 33 -10.22 11.64 35.20
CA MET A 33 -9.96 11.22 33.84
C MET A 33 -9.63 9.74 33.99
N GLU A 34 -10.61 8.87 33.77
CA GLU A 34 -10.34 7.48 33.47
C GLU A 34 -9.53 7.54 32.18
N MET A 35 -8.21 7.57 32.34
CA MET A 35 -7.26 7.38 31.26
C MET A 35 -7.62 6.03 30.70
N LYS A 36 -8.38 6.02 29.60
CA LYS A 36 -8.86 4.80 28.95
C LYS A 36 -7.66 3.92 28.75
N LYS A 37 -7.57 2.85 29.55
CA LYS A 37 -6.41 1.98 29.53
C LYS A 37 -6.28 1.43 28.12
N ALA A 38 -5.04 1.35 27.64
CA ALA A 38 -4.74 0.74 26.37
C ALA A 38 -5.43 -0.62 26.23
N ASP A 39 -6.12 -0.81 25.10
CA ASP A 39 -6.76 -2.06 24.72
C ASP A 39 -6.17 -2.56 23.39
N PRO A 40 -5.10 -3.37 23.44
CA PRO A 40 -4.47 -3.97 22.26
C PRO A 40 -5.45 -4.71 21.35
N THR A 41 -6.59 -5.20 21.87
CA THR A 41 -7.60 -5.94 21.08
C THR A 41 -8.38 -5.04 20.12
N LYS A 42 -8.25 -3.71 20.25
CA LYS A 42 -8.89 -2.72 19.35
C LYS A 42 -7.98 -2.23 18.24
N VAL A 43 -6.68 -2.54 18.30
CA VAL A 43 -5.77 -2.26 17.20
C VAL A 43 -6.13 -3.14 16.01
N LYS A 44 -6.16 -2.56 14.81
CA LYS A 44 -6.45 -3.26 13.57
C LYS A 44 -5.27 -3.11 12.61
N CYS A 45 -4.85 -4.21 12.01
CA CYS A 45 -3.87 -4.20 10.93
C CYS A 45 -4.55 -4.64 9.62
N TYR A 46 -4.32 -3.92 8.52
CA TYR A 46 -4.83 -4.28 7.20
C TYR A 46 -3.88 -3.85 6.07
N GLY A 47 -4.13 -4.36 4.87
CA GLY A 47 -3.26 -4.19 3.69
C GLY A 47 -2.59 -5.50 3.26
N ASP A 48 -2.21 -5.60 1.99
CA ASP A 48 -1.62 -6.81 1.42
C ASP A 48 -0.20 -7.08 1.95
N GLY A 49 0.52 -6.03 2.39
CA GLY A 49 1.84 -6.14 3.03
C GLY A 49 1.87 -6.91 4.35
N LEU A 50 0.73 -7.28 4.92
CA LEU A 50 0.66 -8.22 6.05
C LEU A 50 0.79 -9.69 5.62
N LYS A 51 0.68 -9.98 4.32
CA LYS A 51 0.57 -11.34 3.76
C LYS A 51 1.60 -11.61 2.67
N PHE A 52 1.94 -10.60 1.88
CA PHE A 52 2.78 -10.77 0.71
C PHE A 52 3.56 -9.50 0.37
N GLY A 53 4.76 -9.67 -0.18
CA GLY A 53 5.54 -8.58 -0.76
C GLY A 53 6.64 -9.07 -1.69
N TYR A 54 7.41 -8.14 -2.24
CA TYR A 54 8.52 -8.44 -3.13
C TYR A 54 9.84 -7.97 -2.53
N ILE A 55 10.91 -8.74 -2.74
CA ILE A 55 12.26 -8.31 -2.36
C ILE A 55 12.67 -7.04 -3.12
N ASN A 56 13.44 -6.17 -2.48
CA ASN A 56 13.87 -4.86 -2.99
C ASN A 56 12.73 -3.89 -3.34
N GLN A 57 11.50 -4.12 -2.85
CA GLN A 57 10.40 -3.16 -2.90
C GLN A 57 9.92 -2.84 -1.48
N PRO A 58 9.44 -1.61 -1.20
CA PRO A 58 8.71 -1.33 0.03
C PRO A 58 7.47 -2.22 0.11
N ILE A 59 7.24 -2.83 1.27
CA ILE A 59 6.05 -3.62 1.55
C ILE A 59 5.22 -2.84 2.56
N GLU A 60 4.04 -2.39 2.17
CA GLU A 60 3.23 -1.44 2.96
C GLU A 60 1.98 -2.09 3.56
N ALA A 61 1.70 -1.73 4.82
CA ALA A 61 0.49 -2.08 5.55
C ALA A 61 0.03 -0.88 6.40
N THR A 62 -1.22 -0.92 6.87
CA THR A 62 -1.79 0.10 7.75
C THR A 62 -2.11 -0.47 9.12
N ILE A 63 -1.81 0.29 10.16
CA ILE A 63 -2.17 0.00 11.56
C ILE A 63 -3.10 1.11 12.05
N ASP A 64 -4.28 0.76 12.55
CA ASP A 64 -5.28 1.66 13.14
C ASP A 64 -5.36 1.41 14.65
N THR A 65 -5.01 2.42 15.45
CA THR A 65 -5.06 2.42 16.92
C THR A 65 -6.16 3.32 17.47
N LYS A 66 -7.01 3.95 16.63
CA LYS A 66 -8.02 4.96 17.03
C LYS A 66 -8.94 4.54 18.17
N ASN A 67 -9.18 3.24 18.32
CA ASN A 67 -10.07 2.65 19.30
C ASN A 67 -9.35 1.98 20.49
N ALA A 68 -8.01 1.94 20.47
CA ALA A 68 -7.18 1.28 21.48
C ALA A 68 -6.88 2.14 22.71
N GLY A 69 -7.21 3.44 22.68
CA GLY A 69 -6.76 4.40 23.70
C GLY A 69 -5.33 4.91 23.43
N PRO A 70 -4.71 5.65 24.36
CA PRO A 70 -3.31 6.01 24.30
C PRO A 70 -2.40 4.84 24.71
N GLY A 71 -1.23 4.72 24.08
CA GLY A 71 -0.26 3.65 24.32
C GLY A 71 0.79 3.52 23.20
N GLU A 72 1.87 2.81 23.49
CA GLU A 72 3.03 2.59 22.63
C GLU A 72 2.79 1.49 21.59
N LEU A 73 3.11 1.79 20.32
CA LEU A 73 3.09 0.85 19.20
C LEU A 73 4.52 0.39 18.86
N CYS A 74 4.78 -0.91 18.93
CA CYS A 74 6.06 -1.51 18.59
C CYS A 74 5.89 -2.51 17.44
N VAL A 75 6.78 -2.45 16.44
CA VAL A 75 6.76 -3.33 15.26
C VAL A 75 8.17 -3.83 14.93
N TYR A 76 8.29 -5.13 14.64
CA TYR A 76 9.52 -5.73 14.12
C TYR A 76 9.19 -6.92 13.21
N CYS A 77 10.05 -7.19 12.24
CA CYS A 77 9.83 -8.27 11.26
C CYS A 77 11.06 -9.17 11.16
N ASN A 78 10.88 -10.46 11.42
CA ASN A 78 11.92 -11.48 11.25
C ASN A 78 11.71 -12.14 9.89
N GLY A 79 12.70 -12.05 8.99
CA GLY A 79 12.73 -12.80 7.74
C GLY A 79 13.14 -14.27 7.94
N ALA A 80 13.36 -14.97 6.83
CA ALA A 80 13.74 -16.38 6.88
C ALA A 80 15.19 -16.57 7.37
N THR A 81 16.04 -15.57 7.15
CA THR A 81 17.47 -15.53 7.50
C THR A 81 17.85 -14.25 8.23
N ASN A 82 17.30 -13.10 7.83
CA ASN A 82 17.65 -11.78 8.35
C ASN A 82 16.41 -11.05 8.86
N SER A 83 16.53 -10.19 9.87
CA SER A 83 15.44 -9.27 10.22
C SER A 83 15.26 -8.22 9.11
N ALA A 84 14.02 -7.85 8.84
CA ALA A 84 13.66 -6.81 7.89
C ALA A 84 13.52 -5.45 8.60
N PHE A 85 13.96 -4.37 7.95
CA PHE A 85 13.78 -3.03 8.50
C PHE A 85 12.29 -2.65 8.46
N CYS A 86 11.80 -2.06 9.55
CA CYS A 86 10.42 -1.60 9.70
C CYS A 86 10.44 -0.10 10.03
N GLU A 87 9.68 0.68 9.28
CA GLU A 87 9.51 2.13 9.45
C GLU A 87 8.02 2.41 9.71
N LEU A 88 7.70 3.25 10.69
CA LEU A 88 6.32 3.70 10.98
C LEU A 88 6.19 5.18 10.62
N GLY A 89 5.28 5.50 9.70
CA GLY A 89 4.81 6.86 9.45
C GLY A 89 3.49 7.10 10.16
N ASP A 90 3.47 7.98 11.16
CA ASP A 90 2.27 8.43 11.86
C ASP A 90 1.51 9.45 11.01
N HIS A 91 0.20 9.26 10.83
CA HIS A 91 -0.69 10.21 10.14
C HIS A 91 -1.32 11.24 11.09
N HIS A 92 -1.01 11.17 12.39
CA HIS A 92 -1.54 12.00 13.47
C HIS A 92 -3.06 11.94 13.65
N ASP A 93 -3.73 10.96 13.03
CA ASP A 93 -5.16 10.68 13.18
C ASP A 93 -5.43 9.39 13.98
N GLY A 94 -4.38 8.71 14.48
CA GLY A 94 -4.46 7.38 15.09
C GLY A 94 -4.29 6.22 14.10
N THR A 95 -3.86 6.49 12.86
CA THR A 95 -3.37 5.47 11.93
C THR A 95 -1.91 5.67 11.58
N PHE A 96 -1.25 4.56 11.22
CA PHE A 96 0.16 4.50 10.85
C PHE A 96 0.32 3.74 9.54
N THR A 97 1.15 4.24 8.63
CA THR A 97 1.72 3.43 7.56
C THR A 97 2.93 2.68 8.09
N LEU A 98 2.88 1.35 8.03
CA LEU A 98 4.02 0.48 8.25
C LEU A 98 4.69 0.19 6.89
N THR A 99 5.96 0.54 6.77
CA THR A 99 6.80 0.23 5.61
C THR A 99 7.87 -0.79 6.00
N ILE A 100 7.89 -1.93 5.32
CA ILE A 100 8.85 -3.02 5.58
C ILE A 100 9.83 -3.14 4.39
N ARG A 101 11.12 -3.27 4.68
CA ARG A 101 12.19 -3.51 3.70
C ARG A 101 12.88 -4.85 3.98
N ALA A 102 12.31 -5.92 3.41
CA ALA A 102 12.85 -7.27 3.48
C ALA A 102 14.29 -7.35 2.94
N GLN A 103 15.12 -8.18 3.58
CA GLN A 103 16.53 -8.40 3.20
C GLN A 103 16.76 -9.74 2.50
N ASP A 104 15.83 -10.69 2.64
CA ASP A 104 15.86 -12.01 2.03
C ASP A 104 14.47 -12.46 1.56
N VAL A 105 14.40 -13.59 0.86
CA VAL A 105 13.16 -14.14 0.28
C VAL A 105 12.65 -15.31 1.12
N GLY A 106 11.33 -15.51 1.12
CA GLY A 106 10.67 -16.58 1.87
C GLY A 106 9.66 -16.06 2.87
N LEU A 107 9.30 -16.90 3.84
CA LEU A 107 8.31 -16.57 4.87
C LEU A 107 8.95 -15.69 5.95
N HIS A 108 8.30 -14.56 6.23
CA HIS A 108 8.64 -13.61 7.27
C HIS A 108 7.54 -13.63 8.35
N SER A 109 7.92 -13.36 9.59
CA SER A 109 7.02 -13.18 10.74
C SER A 109 7.08 -11.71 11.17
N LEU A 110 6.01 -10.98 10.89
CA LEU A 110 5.81 -9.58 11.29
C LEU A 110 5.07 -9.54 12.63
N PHE A 111 5.71 -8.97 13.65
CA PHE A 111 5.13 -8.77 14.98
C PHE A 111 4.64 -7.34 15.11
N VAL A 112 3.41 -7.18 15.59
CA VAL A 112 2.82 -5.88 15.92
C VAL A 112 2.33 -5.96 17.36
N LYS A 113 2.86 -5.10 18.21
CA LYS A 113 2.58 -5.07 19.65
C LYS A 113 2.09 -3.69 20.08
N TYR A 114 1.15 -3.67 21.01
CA TYR A 114 0.62 -2.46 21.62
C TYR A 114 0.76 -2.61 23.14
N GLU A 115 1.43 -1.65 23.81
CA GLU A 115 1.83 -1.78 25.23
C GLU A 115 2.53 -3.12 25.54
N GLY A 116 3.42 -3.56 24.63
CA GLY A 116 4.16 -4.83 24.74
C GLY A 116 3.35 -6.11 24.46
N VAL A 117 2.02 -6.02 24.34
CA VAL A 117 1.12 -7.15 24.07
C VAL A 117 0.88 -7.29 22.57
N ASP A 118 0.93 -8.51 22.04
CA ASP A 118 0.62 -8.80 20.64
C ASP A 118 -0.84 -8.43 20.28
N VAL A 119 -1.01 -7.69 19.18
CA VAL A 119 -2.34 -7.29 18.67
C VAL A 119 -3.03 -8.44 17.95
N PRO A 120 -4.36 -8.41 17.73
CA PRO A 120 -5.07 -9.47 17.01
C PRO A 120 -4.46 -9.76 15.63
N GLY A 121 -3.97 -11.00 15.45
CA GLY A 121 -3.32 -11.46 14.23
C GLY A 121 -1.79 -11.42 14.24
N SER A 122 -1.16 -10.80 15.24
CA SER A 122 0.29 -10.89 15.44
C SER A 122 0.69 -12.29 15.98
N PRO A 123 1.76 -12.92 15.46
CA PRO A 123 2.56 -12.50 14.30
C PRO A 123 1.86 -12.77 12.96
N PHE A 124 1.96 -11.82 12.04
CA PHE A 124 1.48 -11.95 10.66
C PHE A 124 2.51 -12.70 9.81
N GLY A 125 2.09 -13.79 9.17
CA GLY A 125 2.92 -14.55 8.23
C GLY A 125 2.92 -13.92 6.83
N MET A 126 4.04 -13.32 6.44
CA MET A 126 4.21 -12.59 5.17
C MET A 126 5.16 -13.34 4.23
N ARG A 127 4.74 -13.66 3.00
CA ARG A 127 5.62 -14.25 1.97
C ARG A 127 6.31 -13.16 1.15
N VAL A 128 7.65 -13.11 1.19
CA VAL A 128 8.47 -12.23 0.35
C VAL A 128 8.95 -12.98 -0.89
N SER A 129 8.63 -12.47 -2.07
CA SER A 129 8.89 -13.11 -3.36
C SER A 129 10.08 -12.51 -4.14
N PRO A 130 10.91 -13.34 -4.80
CA PRO A 130 11.94 -12.90 -5.75
C PRO A 130 11.39 -12.41 -7.11
N ALA A 131 10.09 -12.44 -7.36
CA ALA A 131 9.54 -12.13 -8.69
C ALA A 131 9.85 -10.71 -9.20
N SER A 132 10.08 -9.74 -8.30
CA SER A 132 10.59 -8.39 -8.62
C SER A 132 11.97 -8.39 -9.29
N LEU A 133 12.77 -9.44 -9.09
CA LEU A 133 14.12 -9.55 -9.63
C LEU A 133 14.16 -10.09 -11.07
N VAL A 134 13.05 -10.68 -11.54
CA VAL A 134 12.88 -11.19 -12.91
C VAL A 134 12.61 -10.04 -13.87
N GLU A 135 13.40 -9.96 -14.94
CA GLU A 135 13.27 -8.91 -15.96
C GLU A 135 12.71 -9.51 -17.25
N ALA A 136 11.61 -8.95 -17.78
CA ALA A 136 11.12 -9.27 -19.11
C ALA A 136 11.27 -8.06 -20.05
N ARG A 137 11.84 -8.27 -21.24
CA ARG A 137 12.12 -7.20 -22.22
C ARG A 137 12.08 -7.71 -23.66
N GLY A 138 11.72 -6.83 -24.59
CA GLY A 138 11.80 -7.10 -26.03
C GLY A 138 10.57 -6.64 -26.82
N PRO A 139 10.66 -6.57 -28.16
CA PRO A 139 9.62 -6.00 -29.02
C PRO A 139 8.27 -6.72 -28.92
N GLY A 140 8.23 -7.98 -28.48
CA GLY A 140 7.00 -8.73 -28.25
C GLY A 140 6.18 -8.32 -27.02
N LEU A 141 6.70 -7.41 -26.18
CA LEU A 141 5.99 -6.82 -25.03
C LEU A 141 5.43 -5.42 -25.31
N HIS A 142 5.51 -4.95 -26.57
CA HIS A 142 5.09 -3.61 -26.98
C HIS A 142 4.13 -3.66 -28.17
N ASP A 143 3.34 -2.60 -28.33
CA ASP A 143 2.41 -2.43 -29.45
C ASP A 143 3.10 -2.56 -30.82
N ALA A 144 2.46 -3.29 -31.73
CA ALA A 144 2.99 -3.60 -33.05
C ALA A 144 1.87 -3.70 -34.09
N PHE A 145 2.16 -4.10 -35.33
CA PHE A 145 1.15 -4.32 -36.37
C PHE A 145 1.36 -5.65 -37.10
N VAL A 146 0.29 -6.20 -37.66
CA VAL A 146 0.36 -7.42 -38.47
C VAL A 146 1.22 -7.18 -39.72
N HIS A 147 2.32 -7.92 -39.84
CA HIS A 147 3.21 -7.87 -40.99
C HIS A 147 3.74 -9.27 -41.29
N LYS A 148 3.91 -9.62 -42.58
CA LYS A 148 4.27 -10.99 -43.03
C LYS A 148 5.59 -11.53 -42.43
N LYS A 149 6.49 -10.65 -41.99
CA LYS A 149 7.76 -11.00 -41.32
C LYS A 149 7.77 -10.69 -39.81
N TYR A 150 6.69 -10.15 -39.23
CA TYR A 150 6.68 -9.79 -37.82
C TYR A 150 6.57 -11.04 -36.94
N SER A 151 7.34 -11.01 -35.86
CA SER A 151 7.47 -12.05 -34.86
C SER A 151 7.55 -11.34 -33.52
N ALA A 152 6.58 -11.55 -32.64
CA ALA A 152 6.61 -10.98 -31.31
C ALA A 152 7.56 -11.80 -30.45
N GLU A 153 8.73 -11.24 -30.17
CA GLU A 153 9.81 -11.90 -29.44
C GLU A 153 10.18 -11.08 -28.20
N PHE A 154 10.32 -11.76 -27.07
CA PHE A 154 10.79 -11.17 -25.83
C PHE A 154 11.62 -12.18 -25.03
N GLU A 155 12.48 -11.66 -24.17
CA GLU A 155 13.34 -12.43 -23.29
C GLU A 155 12.94 -12.18 -21.84
N VAL A 156 13.05 -13.22 -21.03
CA VAL A 156 12.87 -13.19 -19.58
C VAL A 156 14.18 -13.65 -18.94
N ASN A 157 14.82 -12.76 -18.18
CA ASN A 157 16.04 -13.05 -17.43
C ASN A 157 15.67 -13.32 -15.97
N THR A 158 16.00 -14.52 -15.49
CA THR A 158 15.68 -14.97 -14.13
C THR A 158 16.91 -15.05 -13.23
N LEU A 159 18.10 -14.64 -13.70
CA LEU A 159 19.39 -14.81 -13.01
C LEU A 159 19.35 -14.31 -11.56
N ARG A 160 18.84 -13.09 -11.34
CA ARG A 160 18.77 -12.48 -10.00
C ARG A 160 17.71 -13.11 -9.10
N ALA A 161 16.68 -13.73 -9.67
CA ALA A 161 15.62 -14.40 -8.92
C ALA A 161 16.02 -15.81 -8.44
N GLY A 162 17.13 -16.35 -8.95
CA GLY A 162 17.64 -17.67 -8.61
C GLY A 162 16.82 -18.83 -9.19
N PRO A 163 16.89 -20.03 -8.60
CA PRO A 163 16.06 -21.17 -8.99
C PRO A 163 14.56 -20.94 -8.75
N GLY A 164 13.70 -21.40 -9.67
CA GLY A 164 12.25 -21.28 -9.55
C GLY A 164 11.49 -21.68 -10.82
N ASP A 165 10.16 -21.60 -10.77
CA ASP A 165 9.24 -21.88 -11.87
C ASP A 165 8.88 -20.60 -12.62
N LEU A 166 9.19 -20.55 -13.93
CA LEU A 166 8.81 -19.47 -14.84
C LEU A 166 7.65 -19.89 -15.73
N LYS A 167 6.54 -19.18 -15.63
CA LYS A 167 5.29 -19.50 -16.33
C LYS A 167 4.83 -18.34 -17.19
N ILE A 168 4.79 -18.57 -18.50
CA ILE A 168 4.34 -17.60 -19.50
C ILE A 168 3.00 -18.04 -20.09
N ARG A 169 2.02 -17.13 -20.13
CA ARG A 169 0.71 -17.34 -20.77
C ARG A 169 0.38 -16.16 -21.67
N VAL A 170 0.17 -16.42 -22.96
CA VAL A 170 -0.27 -15.41 -23.95
C VAL A 170 -1.72 -15.67 -24.32
N GLY A 171 -2.61 -14.78 -23.92
CA GLY A 171 -3.99 -14.71 -24.41
C GLY A 171 -4.13 -13.65 -25.51
N GLY A 172 -5.01 -13.87 -26.47
CA GLY A 172 -5.33 -12.90 -27.52
C GLY A 172 -6.79 -12.95 -27.97
N PRO A 173 -7.17 -12.19 -29.02
CA PRO A 173 -8.58 -11.98 -29.40
C PRO A 173 -9.34 -13.24 -29.85
N ARG A 174 -8.64 -14.34 -30.13
CA ARG A 174 -9.22 -15.64 -30.52
C ARG A 174 -8.88 -16.77 -29.54
N GLY A 175 -8.49 -16.44 -28.31
CA GLY A 175 -8.10 -17.41 -27.27
C GLY A 175 -6.59 -17.50 -27.04
N GLY A 176 -6.13 -18.65 -26.55
CA GLY A 176 -4.73 -18.88 -26.17
C GLY A 176 -3.79 -19.01 -27.37
N PHE A 177 -2.59 -18.43 -27.26
CA PHE A 177 -1.55 -18.54 -28.27
C PHE A 177 -0.53 -19.64 -27.91
N ARG A 178 -0.16 -20.46 -28.91
CA ARG A 178 0.99 -21.36 -28.79
C ARG A 178 2.28 -20.54 -28.85
N THR A 179 2.95 -20.42 -27.71
CA THR A 179 4.29 -19.82 -27.63
C THR A 179 5.35 -20.84 -28.05
N GLN A 180 6.46 -20.33 -28.58
CA GLN A 180 7.71 -21.07 -28.74
C GLN A 180 8.68 -20.53 -27.70
N THR A 181 9.19 -21.39 -26.82
CA THR A 181 10.08 -21.00 -25.72
C THR A 181 11.40 -21.75 -25.80
N GLN A 182 12.51 -21.02 -25.77
CA GLN A 182 13.86 -21.56 -25.73
C GLN A 182 14.57 -21.05 -24.47
N LYS A 183 15.07 -21.95 -23.63
CA LYS A 183 15.83 -21.61 -22.41
C LYS A 183 17.32 -21.84 -22.64
N GLN A 184 18.15 -20.87 -22.26
CA GLN A 184 19.60 -20.95 -22.24
C GLN A 184 20.09 -20.41 -20.89
N GLY A 185 20.42 -21.33 -19.96
CA GLY A 185 20.73 -20.98 -18.58
C GLY A 185 19.58 -20.22 -17.91
N TRP A 186 19.85 -18.98 -17.50
CA TRP A 186 18.91 -18.08 -16.82
C TRP A 186 18.08 -17.20 -17.77
N LEU A 187 18.34 -17.25 -19.08
CA LEU A 187 17.62 -16.50 -20.09
C LEU A 187 16.61 -17.42 -20.78
N LEU A 188 15.34 -17.02 -20.80
CA LEU A 188 14.30 -17.66 -21.60
C LEU A 188 13.83 -16.71 -22.69
N ARG A 189 13.94 -17.14 -23.94
CA ARG A 189 13.43 -16.45 -25.12
C ARG A 189 12.05 -17.00 -25.47
N CYS A 190 11.05 -16.13 -25.52
CA CYS A 190 9.67 -16.45 -25.87
C CYS A 190 9.30 -15.77 -27.19
N ARG A 191 8.73 -16.54 -28.11
CA ARG A 191 8.26 -16.09 -29.42
C ARG A 191 6.80 -16.46 -29.62
N PHE A 192 6.00 -15.52 -30.12
CA PHE A 192 4.64 -15.78 -30.62
C PHE A 192 4.39 -14.99 -31.90
N ASN A 193 3.47 -15.48 -32.74
CA ASN A 193 3.19 -14.89 -34.06
C ASN A 193 1.72 -14.42 -34.09
N PRO A 194 1.43 -13.15 -33.75
CA PRO A 194 0.05 -12.64 -33.74
C PRO A 194 -0.45 -12.41 -35.18
N ALA A 195 -1.39 -13.25 -35.62
CA ALA A 195 -1.98 -13.16 -36.97
C ALA A 195 -3.24 -12.28 -37.04
N VAL A 196 -3.78 -11.85 -35.89
CA VAL A 196 -5.09 -11.17 -35.80
C VAL A 196 -4.92 -9.85 -35.04
N PRO A 197 -5.37 -8.72 -35.58
CA PRO A 197 -5.37 -7.45 -34.85
C PRO A 197 -6.23 -7.49 -33.59
N GLY A 198 -5.80 -6.77 -32.55
CA GLY A 198 -6.50 -6.65 -31.28
C GLY A 198 -5.54 -6.67 -30.08
N THR A 199 -6.10 -6.77 -28.88
CA THR A 199 -5.33 -6.76 -27.62
C THR A 199 -4.93 -8.17 -27.21
N TYR A 200 -3.65 -8.31 -26.85
CA TYR A 200 -2.99 -9.49 -26.33
C TYR A 200 -2.59 -9.25 -24.88
N VAL A 201 -2.69 -10.28 -24.05
CA VAL A 201 -2.36 -10.23 -22.62
C VAL A 201 -1.31 -11.29 -22.32
N ILE A 202 -0.10 -10.84 -22.03
CA ILE A 202 1.06 -11.68 -21.74
C ILE A 202 1.27 -11.67 -20.23
N ASN A 203 0.93 -12.79 -19.58
CA ASN A 203 1.20 -12.99 -18.17
C ASN A 203 2.57 -13.69 -18.07
N VAL A 204 3.48 -13.08 -17.33
CA VAL A 204 4.75 -13.68 -16.92
C VAL A 204 4.74 -13.78 -15.41
N LEU A 205 4.82 -15.01 -14.90
CA LEU A 205 4.77 -15.33 -13.47
C LEU A 205 6.04 -16.07 -13.05
N TRP A 206 6.54 -15.77 -11.86
CA TRP A 206 7.66 -16.45 -11.21
C TRP A 206 7.18 -17.02 -9.87
N ASN A 207 7.26 -18.34 -9.68
CA ASN A 207 6.69 -19.04 -8.52
C ASN A 207 5.21 -18.69 -8.26
N GLN A 208 4.43 -18.63 -9.35
CA GLN A 208 3.04 -18.15 -9.48
C GLN A 208 2.80 -16.64 -9.24
N ASP A 209 3.77 -15.87 -8.76
CA ASP A 209 3.60 -14.43 -8.53
C ASP A 209 3.89 -13.64 -9.82
N PRO A 210 3.17 -12.55 -10.12
CA PRO A 210 3.46 -11.73 -11.29
C PRO A 210 4.79 -10.99 -11.13
N ILE A 211 5.58 -10.95 -12.20
CA ILE A 211 6.77 -10.10 -12.28
C ILE A 211 6.37 -8.62 -12.51
N PRO A 212 7.25 -7.64 -12.31
CA PRO A 212 6.97 -6.24 -12.60
C PRO A 212 6.44 -6.03 -14.04
N ASN A 213 5.42 -5.19 -14.17
CA ASN A 213 4.68 -4.91 -15.42
C ASN A 213 3.86 -6.08 -16.01
N SER A 214 3.88 -7.27 -15.41
CA SER A 214 2.95 -8.34 -15.76
C SER A 214 1.56 -8.07 -15.14
N PRO A 215 0.45 -8.20 -15.90
CA PRO A 215 0.38 -8.64 -17.28
C PRO A 215 0.69 -7.53 -18.30
N PHE A 216 1.57 -7.83 -19.25
CA PHE A 216 1.85 -6.93 -20.38
C PHE A 216 0.67 -6.92 -21.34
N ARG A 217 0.14 -5.74 -21.65
CA ARG A 217 -0.98 -5.54 -22.58
C ARG A 217 -0.45 -4.99 -23.89
N VAL A 218 -0.48 -5.81 -24.94
CA VAL A 218 0.07 -5.51 -26.27
C VAL A 218 -1.06 -5.38 -27.28
N ARG A 219 -1.13 -4.26 -28.01
CA ARG A 219 -2.07 -4.07 -29.12
C ARG A 219 -1.38 -4.36 -30.44
N ILE A 220 -1.97 -5.25 -31.22
CA ILE A 220 -1.56 -5.55 -32.58
C ILE A 220 -2.53 -4.85 -33.53
N PHE A 221 -2.03 -3.87 -34.30
CA PHE A 221 -2.81 -3.10 -35.28
C PHE A 221 -2.85 -3.80 -36.64
N ARG A 222 -3.77 -3.40 -37.54
CA ARG A 222 -3.85 -3.99 -38.90
C ARG A 222 -2.68 -3.61 -39.77
N ASN A 223 -2.11 -2.43 -39.54
CA ASN A 223 -1.08 -1.81 -40.37
C ASN A 223 -0.30 -0.75 -39.57
N GLU A 224 0.81 -0.29 -40.15
CA GLU A 224 1.69 0.70 -39.53
C GLU A 224 1.02 2.08 -39.33
N LYS A 225 0.10 2.49 -40.22
CA LYS A 225 -0.58 3.80 -40.10
C LYS A 225 -1.43 3.86 -38.83
N GLU A 226 -2.12 2.77 -38.50
CA GLU A 226 -2.89 2.63 -37.26
C GLU A 226 -1.99 2.71 -36.02
N LEU A 227 -0.85 2.00 -36.01
CA LEU A 227 0.13 2.06 -34.91
C LEU A 227 0.73 3.47 -34.72
N ARG A 228 1.13 4.12 -35.81
CA ARG A 228 1.66 5.50 -35.77
C ARG A 228 0.61 6.47 -35.21
N ARG A 229 -0.65 6.34 -35.63
CA ARG A 229 -1.77 7.14 -35.11
C ARG A 229 -2.03 6.88 -33.62
N SER A 230 -1.99 5.63 -33.15
CA SER A 230 -2.19 5.35 -31.72
C SER A 230 -1.05 5.89 -30.86
N ALA A 231 0.20 5.80 -31.32
CA ALA A 231 1.35 6.36 -30.61
C ALA A 231 1.25 7.89 -30.48
N GLN A 232 0.88 8.59 -31.56
CA GLN A 232 0.65 10.04 -31.54
C GLN A 232 -0.46 10.44 -30.54
N LEU A 233 -1.58 9.72 -30.52
CA LEU A 233 -2.68 9.98 -29.58
C LEU A 233 -2.25 9.74 -28.13
N GLN A 234 -1.44 8.72 -27.85
CA GLN A 234 -0.90 8.48 -26.50
C GLN A 234 0.05 9.58 -26.04
N MET A 235 0.94 10.06 -26.91
CA MET A 235 1.85 11.18 -26.61
C MET A 235 1.09 12.49 -26.37
N ALA A 236 0.04 12.76 -27.16
CA ALA A 236 -0.83 13.91 -26.94
C ALA A 236 -1.56 13.83 -25.59
N ALA A 237 -2.09 12.65 -25.24
CA ALA A 237 -2.76 12.44 -23.96
C ALA A 237 -1.81 12.61 -22.76
N SER A 238 -0.61 12.01 -22.78
CA SER A 238 0.37 12.16 -21.69
C SER A 238 0.78 13.61 -21.46
N ASN A 239 0.94 14.39 -22.55
CA ASN A 239 1.30 15.79 -22.46
C ASN A 239 0.14 16.66 -21.94
N GLY A 240 -1.11 16.33 -22.28
CA GLY A 240 -2.30 17.00 -21.74
C GLY A 240 -2.49 16.75 -20.24
N THR A 241 -2.29 15.50 -19.77
CA THR A 241 -2.40 15.18 -18.33
C THR A 241 -1.37 15.94 -17.49
N LEU A 242 -0.15 16.12 -18.00
CA LEU A 242 0.90 16.90 -17.33
C LEU A 242 0.63 18.41 -17.29
N GLN A 243 -0.24 18.94 -18.16
CA GLN A 243 -0.68 20.34 -18.09
C GLN A 243 -1.79 20.56 -17.04
N HIS A 244 -2.67 19.58 -16.82
CA HIS A 244 -3.68 19.65 -15.76
C HIS A 244 -3.13 19.41 -14.33
N LEU A 245 -1.96 18.80 -14.18
CA LEU A 245 -1.27 18.61 -12.89
C LEU A 245 -0.38 19.80 -12.48
N ARG A 246 -0.49 20.95 -13.15
CA ARG A 246 0.34 22.16 -12.93
C ARG A 246 -0.46 23.42 -12.55
N HIS A 247 -1.71 23.25 -12.11
CA HIS A 247 -2.60 24.31 -11.65
C HIS A 247 -3.11 24.03 -10.24
#